data_AF-A0A4S1HKG0-F1
#
_entry.id   AF-A0A4S1HKG0-F1
#
_cell.length_a   1.000
_cell.length_b   1.000
_cell.length_c   1.000
_cell.angle_alpha   90.00
_cell.angle_beta   90.00
_cell.angle_gamma   90.00
#
_symmetry.space_group_name_H-M   'P 1'
#
loop_
_entity.id
_entity.type
_entity.pdbx_description
1 polymer ?
#
loop_
_entity_poly.entity_id
_entity_poly.type
_entity_poly.pdbx_seq_one_letter_code
_entity_poly.pdbx_strand_id
1 'polypeptide(L)'
;MFQRILLVAVTASIACAGVSHADITLERVPIDGSSPVLVLKGEFTRSDDPDQLAREVAASGAKLISFNSNGGNVATAMAYGRMIRSLGLSTLQLRSAECASACALAFVGGVNRQAEPGAIGVHQSSFSPETIVEGHTAVAAVQALTAQIMTYLVEMDVDPKLLQLSLSVPSNDMRYLTASEMQSYKVTWGSLADLSESAAVSKIAPTVVPATPQTTQTHLPTTEEKALAFVASYHDAWSRGNVEALTFLEKAYGDTVDFYGKPTPKSVVIGEKRKFAARWPVRAYSVQAGSTKVDCAETCKVDGIVDWYTKRDVGNRISSGSAEFSLVWDQRAGVIISETSKVIQTDKGVSQPVRLISQWTEQNAACRGGRGDLPETNAACERREVISNKLEAAGWCYGREGEYGYQMRWHACDSTSYKQESARSIASSAGFKKPDLSSYPAQGRLSGNTVMPDFKGRDREFNSFRTRIRDGMRQGPNFAGRYTLIQIGCGTGCSFVIVANNQTGRPGSFPRGGEEHMYLSLDFRRDSRLVAAQWLNYDTNTCVVEFFDFNRDIWKPIAKTEVGKDDACYRTIAENLR
;
A
#
# COMPACT_ATOMS: atom_id res chain seq x y z
N MET A 1 -83.75 -27.26 -41.28
CA MET A 1 -82.34 -27.67 -41.37
C MET A 1 -81.54 -26.68 -40.53
N PHE A 2 -80.89 -27.16 -39.47
CA PHE A 2 -80.45 -26.35 -38.33
C PHE A 2 -79.27 -25.41 -38.63
N GLN A 3 -79.42 -24.16 -38.23
CA GLN A 3 -78.43 -23.08 -38.25
C GLN A 3 -77.50 -23.24 -37.04
N ARG A 4 -76.21 -23.56 -37.28
CA ARG A 4 -75.17 -23.60 -36.23
C ARG A 4 -74.36 -22.31 -36.30
N ILE A 5 -74.60 -21.43 -35.33
CA ILE A 5 -73.79 -20.24 -35.05
C ILE A 5 -72.49 -20.73 -34.40
N LEU A 6 -71.36 -20.55 -35.08
CA LEU A 6 -70.03 -20.80 -34.53
C LEU A 6 -69.48 -19.45 -34.02
N LEU A 7 -69.39 -19.30 -32.69
CA LEU A 7 -68.65 -18.21 -32.05
C LEU A 7 -67.16 -18.36 -32.41
N VAL A 8 -66.60 -17.41 -33.15
CA VAL A 8 -65.15 -17.27 -33.32
C VAL A 8 -64.63 -16.44 -32.15
N ALA A 9 -64.01 -17.09 -31.18
CA ALA A 9 -63.26 -16.42 -30.12
C ALA A 9 -61.98 -15.83 -30.73
N VAL A 10 -61.92 -14.51 -30.84
CA VAL A 10 -60.71 -13.76 -31.19
C VAL A 10 -59.80 -13.77 -29.97
N THR A 11 -58.84 -14.70 -29.93
CA THR A 11 -57.71 -14.64 -28.99
C THR A 11 -56.76 -13.55 -29.49
N ALA A 12 -56.91 -12.34 -28.93
CA ALA A 12 -55.91 -11.29 -29.05
C ALA A 12 -54.63 -11.79 -28.37
N SER A 13 -53.72 -12.34 -29.17
CA SER A 13 -52.36 -12.65 -28.75
C SER A 13 -51.66 -11.32 -28.55
N ILE A 14 -51.67 -10.83 -27.32
CA ILE A 14 -50.78 -9.76 -26.87
C ILE A 14 -49.38 -10.33 -27.06
N ALA A 15 -48.74 -9.98 -28.17
CA ALA A 15 -47.31 -10.05 -28.29
C ALA A 15 -46.77 -9.10 -27.23
N CYS A 16 -46.45 -9.64 -26.04
CA CYS A 16 -45.47 -9.02 -25.18
C CYS A 16 -44.18 -9.00 -26.00
N ALA A 17 -43.97 -7.91 -26.75
CA ALA A 17 -42.64 -7.44 -27.02
C ALA A 17 -42.04 -7.17 -25.64
N GLY A 18 -41.40 -8.19 -25.07
CA GLY A 18 -40.53 -8.01 -23.94
C GLY A 18 -39.47 -7.04 -24.42
N VAL A 19 -39.61 -5.77 -24.05
CA VAL A 19 -38.51 -4.82 -24.08
C VAL A 19 -37.48 -5.47 -23.19
N SER A 20 -36.48 -6.11 -23.81
CA SER A 20 -35.32 -6.62 -23.10
C SER A 20 -34.60 -5.36 -22.63
N HIS A 21 -34.90 -4.95 -21.40
CA HIS A 21 -34.15 -3.90 -20.75
C HIS A 21 -32.74 -4.44 -20.56
N ALA A 22 -31.74 -3.67 -21.00
CA ALA A 22 -30.37 -3.91 -20.58
C ALA A 22 -30.31 -3.78 -19.05
N ASP A 23 -29.73 -4.77 -18.39
CA ASP A 23 -29.57 -4.75 -16.92
C ASP A 23 -28.36 -3.89 -16.54
N ILE A 24 -27.43 -3.68 -17.46
CA ILE A 24 -26.47 -2.60 -17.39
C ILE A 24 -27.09 -1.31 -17.93
N THR A 25 -26.98 -0.23 -17.15
CA THR A 25 -27.54 1.09 -17.46
C THR A 25 -26.45 2.15 -17.46
N LEU A 26 -26.66 3.22 -18.23
CA LEU A 26 -25.73 4.35 -18.34
C LEU A 26 -26.32 5.57 -17.64
N GLU A 27 -25.60 6.08 -16.64
CA GLU A 27 -25.96 7.29 -15.92
C GLU A 27 -24.97 8.41 -16.22
N ARG A 28 -25.48 9.60 -16.54
CA ARG A 28 -24.65 10.80 -16.69
C ARG A 28 -24.43 11.44 -15.33
N VAL A 29 -23.18 11.52 -14.91
CA VAL A 29 -22.78 12.35 -13.77
C VAL A 29 -22.23 13.67 -14.33
N PRO A 30 -22.95 14.80 -14.16
CA PRO A 30 -22.50 16.08 -14.67
C PRO A 30 -21.19 16.50 -14.01
N ILE A 31 -20.27 17.06 -14.80
CA ILE A 31 -19.09 17.77 -14.30
C ILE A 31 -19.22 19.23 -14.73
N ASP A 32 -19.10 20.15 -13.79
CA ASP A 32 -19.22 21.57 -14.07
C ASP A 32 -18.15 22.02 -15.09
N GLY A 33 -18.62 22.58 -16.21
CA GLY A 33 -17.76 23.10 -17.27
C GLY A 33 -16.99 22.05 -18.08
N SER A 34 -17.34 20.77 -17.98
CA SER A 34 -16.70 19.67 -18.72
C SER A 34 -17.73 18.66 -19.23
N SER A 35 -17.30 17.76 -20.13
CA SER A 35 -18.12 16.62 -20.51
C SER A 35 -18.46 15.75 -19.28
N PRO A 36 -19.67 15.19 -19.19
CA PRO A 36 -20.07 14.36 -18.05
C PRO A 36 -19.23 13.07 -17.96
N VAL A 37 -19.16 12.48 -16.77
CA VAL A 37 -18.74 11.08 -16.61
C VAL A 37 -19.93 10.20 -16.90
N LEU A 38 -19.75 9.14 -17.70
CA LEU A 38 -20.76 8.09 -17.80
C LEU A 38 -20.44 7.00 -16.79
N VAL A 39 -21.43 6.63 -15.98
CA VAL A 39 -21.32 5.53 -15.02
C VAL A 39 -22.11 4.35 -15.55
N LEU A 40 -21.43 3.22 -15.75
CA LEU A 40 -22.10 1.94 -16.03
C LEU A 40 -22.56 1.32 -14.72
N LYS A 41 -23.88 1.16 -14.55
CA LYS A 41 -24.51 0.64 -13.33
C LYS A 41 -25.29 -0.63 -13.59
N GLY A 42 -25.17 -1.62 -12.72
CA GLY A 42 -25.92 -2.88 -12.80
C GLY A 42 -25.05 -4.10 -13.14
N GLU A 43 -25.68 -5.17 -13.60
CA GLU A 43 -25.03 -6.43 -13.96
C GLU A 43 -24.85 -6.53 -15.48
N PHE A 44 -23.71 -7.04 -15.95
CA PHE A 44 -23.52 -7.33 -17.37
C PHE A 44 -24.30 -8.59 -17.74
N THR A 45 -25.17 -8.53 -18.74
CA THR A 45 -25.98 -9.65 -19.22
C THR A 45 -25.81 -9.89 -20.71
N ARG A 46 -26.25 -11.06 -21.19
CA ARG A 46 -26.12 -11.41 -22.62
C ARG A 46 -27.01 -10.56 -23.54
N SER A 47 -28.01 -9.89 -22.98
CA SER A 47 -28.94 -9.01 -23.69
C SER A 47 -28.44 -7.56 -23.81
N ASP A 48 -27.38 -7.19 -23.10
CA ASP A 48 -26.86 -5.83 -23.16
C ASP A 48 -26.20 -5.54 -24.51
N ASP A 49 -26.37 -4.31 -24.99
CA ASP A 49 -25.84 -3.83 -26.27
C ASP A 49 -24.74 -2.77 -26.04
N PRO A 50 -23.44 -3.11 -26.21
CA PRO A 50 -22.34 -2.15 -26.10
C PRO A 50 -22.46 -0.94 -27.04
N ASP A 51 -23.20 -1.02 -28.15
CA ASP A 51 -23.40 0.13 -29.05
C ASP A 51 -24.22 1.24 -28.41
N GLN A 52 -24.96 0.95 -27.32
CA GLN A 52 -25.60 1.98 -26.50
C GLN A 52 -24.57 2.95 -25.91
N LEU A 53 -23.39 2.46 -25.51
CA LEU A 53 -22.32 3.30 -25.00
C LEU A 53 -21.81 4.27 -26.08
N ALA A 54 -21.63 3.80 -27.31
CA ALA A 54 -21.19 4.66 -28.42
C ALA A 54 -22.21 5.78 -28.71
N ARG A 55 -23.51 5.44 -28.75
CA ARG A 55 -24.59 6.43 -28.92
C ARG A 55 -24.59 7.46 -27.80
N GLU A 56 -24.40 7.01 -26.57
CA GLU A 56 -24.42 7.86 -25.38
C GLU A 56 -23.19 8.76 -25.28
N VAL A 57 -22.00 8.26 -25.64
CA VAL A 57 -20.77 9.07 -25.76
C VAL A 57 -20.90 10.12 -26.86
N ALA A 58 -21.48 9.76 -28.01
CA ALA A 58 -21.73 10.72 -29.09
C ALA A 58 -22.74 11.82 -28.69
N ALA A 59 -23.74 11.48 -27.88
CA ALA A 59 -24.76 12.42 -27.41
C ALA A 59 -24.27 13.32 -26.26
N SER A 60 -23.42 12.81 -25.38
CA SER A 60 -22.98 13.49 -24.16
C SER A 60 -21.60 14.17 -24.29
N GLY A 61 -20.78 13.73 -25.23
CA GLY A 61 -19.38 14.15 -25.37
C GLY A 61 -18.46 13.61 -24.27
N ALA A 62 -18.90 12.62 -23.50
CA ALA A 62 -18.15 12.04 -22.39
C ALA A 62 -16.79 11.47 -22.84
N LYS A 63 -15.75 11.70 -22.03
CA LYS A 63 -14.40 11.14 -22.22
C LYS A 63 -13.99 10.16 -21.13
N LEU A 64 -14.76 10.08 -20.05
CA LEU A 64 -14.46 9.33 -18.84
C LEU A 64 -15.62 8.40 -18.49
N ILE A 65 -15.27 7.16 -18.19
CA ILE A 65 -16.18 6.11 -17.74
C ILE A 65 -15.85 5.75 -16.29
N SER A 66 -16.88 5.53 -15.48
CA SER A 66 -16.78 4.90 -14.16
C SER A 66 -17.79 3.75 -14.03
N PHE A 67 -17.67 2.95 -12.99
CA PHE A 67 -18.50 1.75 -12.81
C PHE A 67 -19.11 1.69 -11.42
N ASN A 68 -20.34 1.17 -11.36
CA ASN A 68 -20.98 0.70 -10.14
C ASN A 68 -21.64 -0.65 -10.44
N SER A 69 -20.83 -1.70 -10.52
CA SER A 69 -21.21 -3.03 -11.00
C SER A 69 -20.53 -4.14 -10.21
N ASN A 70 -21.31 -5.15 -9.82
CA ASN A 70 -20.80 -6.40 -9.22
C ASN A 70 -20.22 -7.38 -10.26
N GLY A 71 -20.24 -7.03 -11.56
CA GLY A 71 -19.83 -7.90 -12.64
C GLY A 71 -21.03 -8.48 -13.40
N GLY A 72 -20.98 -9.78 -13.72
CA GLY A 72 -21.96 -10.47 -14.56
C GLY A 72 -21.28 -11.27 -15.68
N ASN A 73 -21.88 -11.26 -16.86
CA ASN A 73 -21.43 -12.01 -18.02
C ASN A 73 -20.08 -11.49 -18.55
N VAL A 74 -19.07 -12.37 -18.52
CA VAL A 74 -17.68 -12.10 -18.92
C VAL A 74 -17.56 -11.61 -20.36
N ALA A 75 -18.27 -12.25 -21.30
CA ALA A 75 -18.18 -11.92 -22.72
C ALA A 75 -18.78 -10.53 -22.99
N THR A 76 -19.92 -10.21 -22.37
CA THR A 76 -20.53 -8.89 -22.44
C THR A 76 -19.60 -7.82 -21.86
N ALA A 77 -19.02 -8.04 -20.67
CA ALA A 77 -18.10 -7.07 -20.06
C ALA A 77 -16.85 -6.80 -20.91
N MET A 78 -16.28 -7.85 -21.53
CA MET A 78 -15.20 -7.69 -22.51
C MET A 78 -15.63 -6.92 -23.76
N ALA A 79 -16.86 -7.13 -24.25
CA ALA A 79 -17.40 -6.37 -25.37
C ALA A 79 -17.55 -4.87 -25.03
N TYR A 80 -18.03 -4.54 -23.83
CA TYR A 80 -18.03 -3.16 -23.33
C TYR A 80 -16.62 -2.58 -23.22
N GLY A 81 -15.64 -3.34 -22.71
CA GLY A 81 -14.27 -2.85 -22.62
C GLY A 81 -13.61 -2.62 -23.99
N ARG A 82 -13.90 -3.44 -25.01
CA ARG A 82 -13.51 -3.17 -26.40
C ARG A 82 -14.16 -1.89 -26.94
N MET A 83 -15.43 -1.64 -26.62
CA MET A 83 -16.13 -0.41 -27.00
C MET A 83 -15.53 0.82 -26.32
N ILE A 84 -15.19 0.72 -25.03
CA ILE A 84 -14.49 1.79 -24.29
C ILE A 84 -13.14 2.12 -24.98
N ARG A 85 -12.38 1.08 -25.35
CA ARG A 85 -11.09 1.24 -26.04
C ARG A 85 -11.25 1.87 -27.42
N SER A 86 -12.21 1.41 -28.23
CA SER A 86 -12.42 1.89 -29.60
C SER A 86 -12.88 3.35 -29.65
N LEU A 87 -13.61 3.80 -28.63
CA LEU A 87 -14.03 5.19 -28.46
C LEU A 87 -12.95 6.08 -27.83
N GLY A 88 -11.80 5.52 -27.44
CA GLY A 88 -10.70 6.28 -26.84
C GLY A 88 -11.00 6.82 -25.43
N LEU A 89 -11.92 6.17 -24.71
CA LEU A 89 -12.38 6.63 -23.40
C LEU A 89 -11.39 6.26 -22.30
N SER A 90 -11.28 7.12 -21.30
CA SER A 90 -10.54 6.81 -20.06
C SER A 90 -11.49 6.15 -19.05
N THR A 91 -10.95 5.34 -18.15
CA THR A 91 -11.69 4.74 -17.03
C THR A 91 -11.15 5.24 -15.70
N LEU A 92 -12.07 5.57 -14.78
CA LEU A 92 -11.76 5.96 -13.41
C LEU A 92 -12.64 5.16 -12.45
N GLN A 93 -12.01 4.47 -11.50
CA GLN A 93 -12.74 3.78 -10.44
C GLN A 93 -12.40 4.36 -9.06
N LEU A 94 -13.43 4.83 -8.36
CA LEU A 94 -13.31 5.24 -6.97
C LEU A 94 -13.72 4.09 -6.06
N ARG A 95 -13.16 4.03 -4.86
CA ARG A 95 -13.47 2.98 -3.87
C ARG A 95 -14.90 3.10 -3.32
N SER A 96 -15.53 4.25 -3.48
CA SER A 96 -16.93 4.51 -3.11
C SER A 96 -17.95 3.89 -4.07
N ALA A 97 -17.51 3.35 -5.21
CA ALA A 97 -18.35 2.67 -6.18
C ALA A 97 -17.81 1.26 -6.48
N GLU A 98 -18.71 0.31 -6.71
CA GLU A 98 -18.32 -1.09 -6.87
C GLU A 98 -17.82 -1.39 -8.28
N CYS A 99 -16.70 -2.10 -8.40
CA CYS A 99 -16.32 -2.75 -9.65
C CYS A 99 -15.67 -4.09 -9.35
N ALA A 100 -16.52 -5.12 -9.31
CA ALA A 100 -16.13 -6.48 -8.98
C ALA A 100 -16.28 -7.43 -10.17
N SER A 101 -15.51 -8.50 -10.12
CA SER A 101 -15.58 -9.62 -11.04
C SER A 101 -15.45 -9.22 -12.52
N ALA A 102 -16.43 -9.55 -13.37
CA ALA A 102 -16.41 -9.19 -14.79
C ALA A 102 -16.32 -7.68 -15.04
N CYS A 103 -16.73 -6.81 -14.10
CA CYS A 103 -16.56 -5.36 -14.22
C CYS A 103 -15.10 -4.96 -14.44
N ALA A 104 -14.15 -5.66 -13.80
CA ALA A 104 -12.73 -5.40 -13.97
C ALA A 104 -12.28 -5.52 -15.44
N LEU A 105 -12.93 -6.40 -16.23
CA LEU A 105 -12.63 -6.55 -17.65
C LEU A 105 -13.14 -5.38 -18.47
N ALA A 106 -14.31 -4.83 -18.16
CA ALA A 106 -14.79 -3.61 -18.80
C ALA A 106 -13.89 -2.41 -18.43
N PHE A 107 -13.48 -2.31 -17.16
CA PHE A 107 -12.60 -1.24 -16.66
C PHE A 107 -11.26 -1.16 -17.39
N VAL A 108 -10.61 -2.30 -17.66
CA VAL A 108 -9.32 -2.32 -18.36
C VAL A 108 -9.41 -1.94 -19.85
N GLY A 109 -10.63 -1.75 -20.36
CA GLY A 109 -10.88 -1.20 -21.69
C GLY A 109 -10.37 0.23 -21.89
N GLY A 110 -10.21 1.02 -20.82
CA GLY A 110 -9.80 2.42 -20.91
C GLY A 110 -8.42 2.64 -21.54
N VAL A 111 -8.25 3.73 -22.31
CA VAL A 111 -6.93 4.13 -22.85
C VAL A 111 -6.03 4.72 -21.77
N ASN A 112 -6.63 5.45 -20.83
CA ASN A 112 -6.05 5.81 -19.53
C ASN A 112 -6.93 5.21 -18.45
N ARG A 113 -6.33 4.63 -17.41
CA ARG A 113 -7.00 3.80 -16.42
C ARG A 113 -6.50 4.19 -15.04
N GLN A 114 -7.36 4.78 -14.22
CA GLN A 114 -7.04 5.12 -12.82
C GLN A 114 -8.03 4.45 -11.89
N ALA A 115 -7.54 3.97 -10.75
CA ALA A 115 -8.37 3.37 -9.73
C ALA A 115 -7.77 3.60 -8.34
N GLU A 116 -8.63 3.87 -7.36
CA GLU A 116 -8.20 3.92 -5.96
C GLU A 116 -7.79 2.53 -5.45
N PRO A 117 -6.84 2.45 -4.49
CA PRO A 117 -6.44 1.17 -3.91
C PRO A 117 -7.65 0.42 -3.34
N GLY A 118 -7.83 -0.83 -3.76
CA GLY A 118 -8.95 -1.67 -3.32
C GLY A 118 -10.28 -1.41 -4.05
N ALA A 119 -10.30 -0.64 -5.13
CA ALA A 119 -11.52 -0.33 -5.88
C ALA A 119 -11.87 -1.34 -6.99
N ILE A 120 -10.97 -2.29 -7.30
CA ILE A 120 -11.15 -3.32 -8.33
C ILE A 120 -11.09 -4.72 -7.71
N GLY A 121 -12.15 -5.51 -7.82
CA GLY A 121 -12.24 -6.88 -7.29
C GLY A 121 -12.13 -7.97 -8.36
N VAL A 122 -11.35 -9.04 -8.10
CA VAL A 122 -11.16 -10.18 -9.02
C VAL A 122 -11.27 -11.54 -8.31
N HIS A 123 -11.87 -12.55 -8.95
CA HIS A 123 -11.95 -13.94 -8.47
C HIS A 123 -12.13 -15.00 -9.58
N GLN A 124 -12.15 -16.29 -9.25
CA GLN A 124 -12.19 -17.35 -10.27
C GLN A 124 -13.44 -17.34 -11.15
N SER A 125 -14.61 -16.94 -10.61
CA SER A 125 -15.87 -16.88 -11.37
C SER A 125 -15.95 -15.69 -12.32
N SER A 126 -15.04 -14.71 -12.19
CA SER A 126 -14.83 -13.71 -13.24
C SER A 126 -14.45 -14.35 -14.58
N PHE A 127 -14.04 -15.62 -14.57
CA PHE A 127 -13.35 -16.28 -15.66
C PHE A 127 -13.79 -17.74 -15.90
N SER A 128 -14.91 -18.17 -15.30
CA SER A 128 -15.49 -19.52 -15.46
C SER A 128 -16.84 -19.47 -16.20
N PRO A 129 -17.21 -20.47 -17.03
CA PRO A 129 -18.47 -20.48 -17.76
C PRO A 129 -19.67 -20.69 -16.81
N GLU A 130 -20.74 -19.90 -16.99
CA GLU A 130 -22.00 -19.98 -16.22
C GLU A 130 -22.78 -21.28 -16.43
N THR A 131 -22.53 -22.00 -17.51
CA THR A 131 -23.25 -23.24 -17.85
C THR A 131 -22.48 -24.47 -17.43
N ILE A 132 -23.12 -25.30 -16.60
CA ILE A 132 -22.73 -26.70 -16.39
C ILE A 132 -22.91 -27.42 -17.72
N VAL A 133 -21.83 -27.61 -18.46
CA VAL A 133 -21.79 -28.52 -19.61
C VAL A 133 -21.21 -29.85 -19.12
N GLU A 134 -21.85 -30.97 -19.42
CA GLU A 134 -21.36 -32.28 -18.96
C GLU A 134 -20.04 -32.68 -19.64
N GLY A 135 -19.03 -33.08 -18.85
CA GLY A 135 -17.85 -33.79 -19.33
C GLY A 135 -16.86 -32.98 -20.17
N HIS A 136 -16.24 -33.62 -21.17
CA HIS A 136 -15.12 -33.08 -21.96
C HIS A 136 -15.39 -31.72 -22.64
N THR A 137 -16.66 -31.38 -22.87
CA THR A 137 -17.09 -30.09 -23.44
C THR A 137 -17.01 -28.93 -22.44
N ALA A 138 -17.17 -29.16 -21.13
CA ALA A 138 -16.95 -28.13 -20.11
C ALA A 138 -15.47 -27.75 -19.99
N VAL A 139 -14.55 -28.73 -20.03
CA VAL A 139 -13.11 -28.44 -20.00
C VAL A 139 -12.71 -27.64 -21.24
N ALA A 140 -13.21 -28.02 -22.42
CA ALA A 140 -12.97 -27.28 -23.65
C ALA A 140 -13.56 -25.85 -23.59
N ALA A 141 -14.75 -25.67 -23.01
CA ALA A 141 -15.36 -24.35 -22.83
C ALA A 141 -14.59 -23.47 -21.84
N VAL A 142 -14.12 -24.01 -20.72
CA VAL A 142 -13.26 -23.31 -19.75
C VAL A 142 -11.95 -22.90 -20.40
N GLN A 143 -11.31 -23.81 -21.14
CA GLN A 143 -10.06 -23.53 -21.85
C GLN A 143 -10.25 -22.45 -22.92
N ALA A 144 -11.33 -22.52 -23.69
CA ALA A 144 -11.66 -21.51 -24.70
C ALA A 144 -11.93 -20.14 -24.07
N LEU A 145 -12.69 -20.09 -22.97
CA LEU A 145 -12.97 -18.84 -22.26
C LEU A 145 -11.69 -18.26 -21.64
N THR A 146 -10.88 -19.09 -20.98
CA THR A 146 -9.57 -18.69 -20.42
C THR A 146 -8.68 -18.09 -21.50
N ALA A 147 -8.60 -18.73 -22.68
CA ALA A 147 -7.83 -18.22 -23.80
C ALA A 147 -8.38 -16.88 -24.34
N GLN A 148 -9.70 -16.72 -24.43
CA GLN A 148 -10.34 -15.46 -24.82
C GLN A 148 -10.02 -14.32 -23.84
N ILE A 149 -10.04 -14.61 -22.54
CA ILE A 149 -9.69 -13.64 -21.51
C ILE A 149 -8.20 -13.27 -21.59
N MET A 150 -7.30 -14.26 -21.69
CA MET A 150 -5.86 -13.98 -21.86
C MET A 150 -5.62 -13.09 -23.08
N THR A 151 -6.27 -13.40 -24.20
CA THR A 151 -6.18 -12.62 -25.44
C THR A 151 -6.67 -11.19 -25.19
N TYR A 152 -7.81 -11.04 -24.54
CA TYR A 152 -8.37 -9.74 -24.19
C TYR A 152 -7.48 -8.91 -23.27
N LEU A 153 -6.89 -9.52 -22.23
CA LEU A 153 -5.95 -8.82 -21.34
C LEU A 153 -4.75 -8.29 -22.13
N VAL A 154 -4.18 -9.10 -23.04
CA VAL A 154 -3.11 -8.67 -23.93
C VAL A 154 -3.57 -7.53 -24.85
N GLU A 155 -4.75 -7.64 -25.46
CA GLU A 155 -5.33 -6.59 -26.33
C GLU A 155 -5.56 -5.27 -25.59
N MET A 156 -5.76 -5.31 -24.27
CA MET A 156 -5.96 -4.13 -23.41
C MET A 156 -4.66 -3.63 -22.74
N ASP A 157 -3.49 -4.16 -23.10
CA ASP A 157 -2.20 -3.86 -22.47
C ASP A 157 -2.17 -4.18 -20.95
N VAL A 158 -2.91 -5.20 -20.53
CA VAL A 158 -2.91 -5.76 -19.17
C VAL A 158 -1.99 -6.98 -19.14
N ASP A 159 -1.18 -7.14 -18.09
CA ASP A 159 -0.37 -8.34 -17.91
C ASP A 159 -1.29 -9.57 -17.68
N PRO A 160 -1.21 -10.63 -18.51
CA PRO A 160 -2.03 -11.83 -18.35
C PRO A 160 -1.87 -12.54 -17.00
N LYS A 161 -0.84 -12.23 -16.21
CA LYS A 161 -0.72 -12.72 -14.82
C LYS A 161 -1.88 -12.28 -13.92
N LEU A 162 -2.63 -11.23 -14.27
CA LEU A 162 -3.87 -10.88 -13.57
C LEU A 162 -4.87 -12.04 -13.58
N LEU A 163 -4.96 -12.76 -14.70
CA LEU A 163 -5.83 -13.93 -14.81
C LEU A 163 -5.38 -15.04 -13.86
N GLN A 164 -4.07 -15.25 -13.72
CA GLN A 164 -3.53 -16.23 -12.78
C GLN A 164 -3.88 -15.88 -11.33
N LEU A 165 -3.75 -14.60 -10.94
CA LEU A 165 -4.17 -14.15 -9.61
C LEU A 165 -5.66 -14.43 -9.39
N SER A 166 -6.51 -14.05 -10.35
CA SER A 166 -7.95 -14.20 -10.21
C SER A 166 -8.39 -15.66 -10.10
N LEU A 167 -7.79 -16.57 -10.88
CA LEU A 167 -8.07 -18.01 -10.81
C LEU A 167 -7.60 -18.65 -9.51
N SER A 168 -6.73 -18.00 -8.73
CA SER A 168 -6.29 -18.47 -7.41
C SER A 168 -7.27 -18.12 -6.27
N VAL A 169 -8.27 -17.28 -6.54
CA VAL A 169 -9.24 -16.78 -5.56
C VAL A 169 -10.56 -17.55 -5.73
N PRO A 170 -11.05 -18.28 -4.72
CA PRO A 170 -12.30 -19.04 -4.79
C PRO A 170 -13.52 -18.21 -5.22
N SER A 171 -14.55 -18.86 -5.75
CA SER A 171 -15.72 -18.19 -6.34
C SER A 171 -16.61 -17.51 -5.31
N ASN A 172 -16.53 -17.96 -4.06
CA ASN A 172 -17.20 -17.40 -2.89
C ASN A 172 -16.33 -16.38 -2.14
N ASP A 173 -15.17 -16.01 -2.69
CA ASP A 173 -14.26 -15.03 -2.13
C ASP A 173 -13.94 -13.95 -3.17
N MET A 174 -13.39 -12.82 -2.74
CA MET A 174 -13.10 -11.68 -3.60
C MET A 174 -11.77 -11.03 -3.22
N ARG A 175 -10.85 -10.92 -4.20
CA ARG A 175 -9.58 -10.23 -4.03
C ARG A 175 -9.67 -8.82 -4.62
N TYR A 176 -9.73 -7.81 -3.75
CA TYR A 176 -9.63 -6.41 -4.17
C TYR A 176 -8.17 -5.99 -4.34
N LEU A 177 -7.80 -5.54 -5.52
CA LEU A 177 -6.41 -5.26 -5.89
C LEU A 177 -5.87 -4.03 -5.14
N THR A 178 -4.66 -4.18 -4.62
CA THR A 178 -3.88 -3.04 -4.10
C THR A 178 -3.39 -2.15 -5.24
N ALA A 179 -2.93 -0.94 -4.92
CA ALA A 179 -2.32 -0.05 -5.90
C ALA A 179 -1.15 -0.71 -6.65
N SER A 180 -0.29 -1.43 -5.93
CA SER A 180 0.88 -2.10 -6.52
C SER A 180 0.50 -3.25 -7.43
N GLU A 181 -0.53 -4.03 -7.09
CA GLU A 181 -1.07 -5.08 -7.95
C GLU A 181 -1.69 -4.47 -9.22
N MET A 182 -2.46 -3.39 -9.08
CA MET A 182 -3.05 -2.72 -10.24
C MET A 182 -1.99 -2.17 -11.20
N GLN A 183 -0.89 -1.62 -10.69
CA GLN A 183 0.22 -1.15 -11.53
C GLN A 183 1.02 -2.32 -12.13
N SER A 184 1.33 -3.34 -11.33
CA SER A 184 2.14 -4.50 -11.75
C SER A 184 1.46 -5.31 -12.83
N TYR A 185 0.14 -5.46 -12.73
CA TYR A 185 -0.66 -6.11 -13.75
C TYR A 185 -1.12 -5.16 -14.86
N LYS A 186 -0.75 -3.86 -14.81
CA LYS A 186 -1.21 -2.82 -15.74
C LYS A 186 -2.74 -2.73 -15.84
N VAL A 187 -3.43 -2.93 -14.73
CA VAL A 187 -4.85 -2.62 -14.55
C VAL A 187 -5.04 -1.11 -14.54
N THR A 188 -4.17 -0.37 -13.84
CA THR A 188 -4.02 1.08 -13.99
C THR A 188 -2.89 1.40 -14.96
N TRP A 189 -3.08 2.44 -15.79
CA TRP A 189 -2.19 2.78 -16.89
C TRP A 189 -2.42 4.21 -17.39
N GLY A 190 -1.34 4.91 -17.75
CA GLY A 190 -1.43 6.27 -18.28
C GLY A 190 -1.81 7.31 -17.22
N SER A 191 -2.24 8.49 -17.67
CA SER A 191 -2.56 9.64 -16.81
C SER A 191 -3.90 10.23 -17.19
N LEU A 192 -4.71 10.62 -16.20
CA LEU A 192 -5.89 11.45 -16.46
C LEU A 192 -5.53 12.93 -16.61
N ALA A 193 -4.30 13.34 -16.29
CA ALA A 193 -3.83 14.71 -16.51
C ALA A 193 -3.79 15.06 -18.01
N ASP A 194 -3.60 14.07 -18.88
CA ASP A 194 -3.61 14.24 -20.34
C ASP A 194 -5.01 14.61 -20.87
N LEU A 195 -6.07 14.41 -20.08
CA LEU A 195 -7.42 14.89 -20.40
C LEU A 195 -7.49 16.43 -20.35
N SER A 196 -6.66 17.08 -19.52
CA SER A 196 -6.53 18.54 -19.42
C SER A 196 -5.72 19.14 -20.58
N GLU A 197 -4.71 18.45 -21.11
CA GLU A 197 -3.94 18.95 -22.26
C GLU A 197 -4.77 18.95 -23.55
N SER A 198 -5.71 18.01 -23.70
CA SER A 198 -6.65 18.03 -24.84
C SER A 198 -7.70 19.16 -24.79
N ALA A 199 -7.87 19.81 -23.62
CA ALA A 199 -8.82 20.89 -23.41
C ALA A 199 -8.19 22.29 -23.52
N ALA A 200 -6.86 22.38 -23.61
CA ALA A 200 -6.14 23.66 -23.63
C ALA A 200 -6.19 24.42 -24.97
N VAL A 201 -6.93 23.91 -25.97
CA VAL A 201 -7.25 24.66 -27.20
C VAL A 201 -8.66 25.25 -27.13
N SER A 202 -8.86 26.20 -26.23
CA SER A 202 -9.70 27.38 -26.47
C SER A 202 -9.66 28.29 -25.26
N LYS A 203 -8.81 29.31 -25.35
CA LYS A 203 -8.86 30.48 -24.48
C LYS A 203 -10.15 31.25 -24.74
N ILE A 204 -11.07 31.28 -23.78
CA ILE A 204 -11.93 32.45 -23.54
C ILE A 204 -12.07 32.64 -22.01
N ALA A 205 -11.80 33.87 -21.57
CA ALA A 205 -11.89 34.33 -20.18
C ALA A 205 -13.36 34.44 -19.70
N PRO A 206 -13.62 34.52 -18.38
CA PRO A 206 -14.84 34.04 -17.77
C PRO A 206 -15.98 35.05 -17.83
N THR A 207 -17.19 34.57 -18.14
CA THR A 207 -18.43 35.31 -17.93
C THR A 207 -19.14 34.74 -16.71
N VAL A 208 -19.19 35.55 -15.65
CA VAL A 208 -19.88 35.26 -14.38
C VAL A 208 -21.40 35.28 -14.61
N VAL A 209 -22.09 34.18 -14.32
CA VAL A 209 -23.56 34.09 -14.09
C VAL A 209 -23.79 32.97 -13.04
N PRO A 210 -24.72 33.14 -12.07
CA PRO A 210 -24.56 32.64 -10.70
C PRO A 210 -24.94 31.17 -10.52
N ALA A 211 -24.17 30.51 -9.66
CA ALA A 211 -24.50 29.19 -9.12
C ALA A 211 -25.74 29.27 -8.22
N THR A 212 -26.67 28.35 -8.44
CA THR A 212 -27.59 27.91 -7.40
C THR A 212 -26.90 26.79 -6.63
N PRO A 213 -26.77 26.84 -5.29
CA PRO A 213 -25.82 26.01 -4.56
C PRO A 213 -26.38 24.61 -4.26
N GLN A 214 -25.62 23.56 -4.59
CA GLN A 214 -25.66 22.29 -3.85
C GLN A 214 -24.35 22.13 -3.08
N THR A 215 -24.48 22.21 -1.76
CA THR A 215 -23.44 22.18 -0.74
C THR A 215 -22.65 20.88 -0.74
N THR A 216 -21.51 20.86 -1.41
CA THR A 216 -20.35 20.10 -0.90
C THR A 216 -19.63 21.04 0.05
N GLN A 217 -19.89 20.91 1.34
CA GLN A 217 -19.13 21.66 2.33
C GLN A 217 -17.70 21.11 2.34
N THR A 218 -16.75 21.87 1.81
CA THR A 218 -15.39 21.86 2.35
C THR A 218 -15.50 22.34 3.80
N HIS A 219 -15.74 21.40 4.72
CA HIS A 219 -15.80 21.72 6.14
C HIS A 219 -14.40 22.14 6.56
N LEU A 220 -14.21 23.44 6.80
CA LEU A 220 -13.01 23.94 7.46
C LEU A 220 -12.97 23.31 8.85
N PRO A 221 -11.86 22.68 9.26
CA PRO A 221 -11.82 21.99 10.53
C PRO A 221 -12.14 22.96 11.66
N THR A 222 -13.03 22.53 12.56
CA THR A 222 -13.46 23.31 13.71
C THR A 222 -12.27 23.61 14.62
N THR A 223 -12.43 24.59 15.50
CA THR A 223 -11.38 24.95 16.46
C THR A 223 -11.10 23.76 17.40
N GLU A 224 -12.13 23.00 17.75
CA GLU A 224 -12.08 21.77 18.53
C GLU A 224 -11.31 20.66 17.79
N GLU A 225 -11.58 20.46 16.51
CA GLU A 225 -10.85 19.48 15.67
C GLU A 225 -9.36 19.84 15.56
N LYS A 226 -9.03 21.12 15.39
CA LYS A 226 -7.64 21.61 15.40
C LYS A 226 -6.95 21.37 16.74
N ALA A 227 -7.64 21.61 17.86
CA ALA A 227 -7.11 21.36 19.19
C ALA A 227 -6.84 19.87 19.43
N LEU A 228 -7.75 18.99 19.01
CA LEU A 228 -7.57 17.53 19.07
C LEU A 228 -6.38 17.07 18.22
N ALA A 229 -6.26 17.57 16.99
CA ALA A 229 -5.14 17.27 16.10
C ALA A 229 -3.79 17.74 16.69
N PHE A 230 -3.78 18.89 17.35
CA PHE A 230 -2.60 19.40 18.06
C PHE A 230 -2.22 18.49 19.23
N VAL A 231 -3.16 18.09 20.08
CA VAL A 231 -2.90 17.19 21.21
C VAL A 231 -2.43 15.81 20.75
N ALA A 232 -3.01 15.27 19.67
CA ALA A 232 -2.53 14.05 19.04
C ALA A 232 -1.08 14.19 18.57
N SER A 233 -0.75 15.31 17.89
CA SER A 233 0.61 15.62 17.44
C SER A 233 1.60 15.80 18.59
N TYR A 234 1.16 16.39 19.70
CA TYR A 234 1.96 16.55 20.92
C TYR A 234 2.36 15.18 21.51
N HIS A 235 1.40 14.27 21.68
CA HIS A 235 1.70 12.94 22.22
C HIS A 235 2.49 12.06 21.24
N ASP A 236 2.27 12.24 19.93
CA ASP A 236 3.10 11.60 18.91
C ASP A 236 4.55 12.08 18.98
N ALA A 237 4.77 13.40 18.93
CA ALA A 237 6.11 13.99 19.05
C ALA A 237 6.80 13.59 20.36
N TRP A 238 6.08 13.52 21.48
CA TRP A 238 6.65 13.11 22.77
C TRP A 238 7.08 11.63 22.82
N SER A 239 6.45 10.79 21.97
CA SER A 239 6.80 9.38 21.77
C SER A 239 8.00 9.19 20.84
N ARG A 240 8.46 10.25 20.17
CA ARG A 240 9.65 10.22 19.32
C ARG A 240 10.94 10.35 20.14
N GLY A 241 12.08 10.21 19.47
CA GLY A 241 13.41 10.35 20.05
C GLY A 241 13.63 11.75 20.65
N ASN A 242 14.57 11.85 21.60
CA ASN A 242 14.73 13.05 22.43
C ASN A 242 14.91 14.34 21.63
N VAL A 243 15.66 14.31 20.54
CA VAL A 243 15.92 15.50 19.70
C VAL A 243 14.65 15.96 19.00
N GLU A 244 13.93 15.04 18.34
CA GLU A 244 12.68 15.31 17.62
C GLU A 244 11.61 15.83 18.58
N ALA A 245 11.43 15.15 19.73
CA ALA A 245 10.47 15.51 20.75
C ALA A 245 10.72 16.93 21.30
N LEU A 246 11.96 17.23 21.72
CA LEU A 246 12.30 18.53 22.30
C LEU A 246 12.21 19.66 21.28
N THR A 247 12.52 19.40 20.00
CA THR A 247 12.38 20.39 18.92
C THR A 247 10.91 20.77 18.70
N PHE A 248 10.00 19.80 18.79
CA PHE A 248 8.56 20.07 18.74
C PHE A 248 8.11 20.87 19.97
N LEU A 249 8.50 20.43 21.17
CA LEU A 249 8.10 21.10 22.42
C LEU A 249 8.59 22.55 22.49
N GLU A 250 9.79 22.85 22.00
CA GLU A 250 10.30 24.22 21.90
C GLU A 250 9.43 25.13 21.03
N LYS A 251 8.61 24.60 20.12
CA LYS A 251 7.63 25.40 19.37
C LYS A 251 6.24 25.37 19.98
N ALA A 252 5.94 24.30 20.73
CA ALA A 252 4.62 24.00 21.23
C ALA A 252 4.25 24.72 22.54
N TYR A 253 5.19 25.29 23.29
CA TYR A 253 4.88 26.03 24.53
C TYR A 253 5.01 27.54 24.36
N GLY A 254 4.11 28.28 25.00
CA GLY A 254 4.19 29.73 25.13
C GLY A 254 5.30 30.16 26.09
N ASP A 255 5.63 31.46 26.11
CA ASP A 255 6.75 31.98 26.90
C ASP A 255 6.58 31.78 28.42
N THR A 256 5.33 31.84 28.89
CA THR A 256 4.92 31.49 30.25
C THR A 256 3.78 30.49 30.19
N VAL A 257 3.89 29.40 30.94
CA VAL A 257 2.93 28.29 30.97
C VAL A 257 2.48 28.09 32.39
N ASP A 258 1.17 27.96 32.64
CA ASP A 258 0.68 27.38 33.89
C ASP A 258 1.00 25.88 33.91
N PHE A 259 2.13 25.54 34.53
CA PHE A 259 2.65 24.18 34.61
C PHE A 259 2.34 23.61 36.00
N TYR A 260 1.32 22.74 36.07
CA TYR A 260 0.80 22.15 37.32
C TYR A 260 0.38 23.20 38.37
N GLY A 261 -0.38 24.21 37.94
CA GLY A 261 -0.94 25.26 38.80
C GLY A 261 0.05 26.37 39.16
N LYS A 262 1.18 26.47 38.43
CA LYS A 262 2.24 27.45 38.68
C LYS A 262 2.68 28.14 37.38
N PRO A 263 2.66 29.48 37.30
CA PRO A 263 3.19 30.20 36.16
C PRO A 263 4.70 29.96 36.06
N THR A 264 5.13 29.33 34.98
CA THR A 264 6.48 28.80 34.80
C THR A 264 7.03 29.24 33.44
N PRO A 265 8.24 29.83 33.37
CA PRO A 265 8.85 30.18 32.10
C PRO A 265 9.11 28.96 31.21
N LYS A 266 8.93 29.12 29.90
CA LYS A 266 9.15 28.05 28.90
C LYS A 266 10.48 27.32 29.07
N SER A 267 11.57 28.05 29.32
CA SER A 267 12.90 27.47 29.49
C SER A 267 12.96 26.47 30.67
N VAL A 268 12.19 26.71 31.73
CA VAL A 268 12.08 25.82 32.89
C VAL A 268 11.23 24.60 32.54
N VAL A 269 10.09 24.79 31.85
CA VAL A 269 9.24 23.68 31.37
C VAL A 269 10.03 22.75 30.46
N ILE A 270 10.72 23.28 29.45
CA ILE A 270 11.55 22.48 28.53
C ILE A 270 12.72 21.83 29.28
N GLY A 271 13.30 22.50 30.29
CA GLY A 271 14.30 21.92 31.17
C GLY A 271 13.81 20.66 31.87
N GLU A 272 12.61 20.68 32.44
CA GLU A 272 11.98 19.52 33.10
C GLU A 272 11.65 18.39 32.10
N LYS A 273 11.11 18.73 30.93
CA LYS A 273 10.85 17.76 29.85
C LYS A 273 12.15 17.10 29.38
N ARG A 274 13.23 17.87 29.21
CA ARG A 274 14.56 17.36 28.84
C ARG A 274 15.11 16.40 29.87
N LYS A 275 15.02 16.72 31.17
CA LYS A 275 15.43 15.82 32.26
C LYS A 275 14.62 14.52 32.23
N PHE A 276 13.31 14.61 32.01
CA PHE A 276 12.46 13.43 31.89
C PHE A 276 12.85 12.56 30.70
N ALA A 277 13.03 13.17 29.52
CA ALA A 277 13.39 12.47 28.28
C ALA A 277 14.78 11.82 28.35
N ALA A 278 15.73 12.45 29.05
CA ALA A 278 17.04 11.86 29.32
C ALA A 278 16.94 10.67 30.28
N ARG A 279 16.05 10.73 31.28
CA ARG A 279 15.80 9.63 32.22
C ARG A 279 15.07 8.44 31.58
N TRP A 280 14.23 8.72 30.59
CA TRP A 280 13.37 7.76 29.90
C TRP A 280 13.49 7.94 28.38
N PRO A 281 14.60 7.53 27.75
CA PRO A 281 14.87 7.80 26.33
C PRO A 281 13.90 7.11 25.36
N VAL A 282 13.36 5.95 25.74
CA VAL A 282 12.32 5.25 24.96
C VAL A 282 10.96 5.52 25.60
N ARG A 283 10.04 6.06 24.82
CA ARG A 283 8.72 6.51 25.29
C ARG A 283 7.66 6.24 24.23
N ALA A 284 6.49 5.82 24.66
CA ALA A 284 5.31 5.72 23.80
C ALA A 284 4.09 6.16 24.61
N TYR A 285 3.35 7.13 24.07
CA TYR A 285 2.16 7.72 24.69
C TYR A 285 0.99 7.64 23.71
N SER A 286 -0.11 7.01 24.12
CA SER A 286 -1.31 6.84 23.30
C SER A 286 -2.55 7.32 24.07
N VAL A 287 -3.23 8.31 23.52
CA VAL A 287 -4.50 8.82 24.07
C VAL A 287 -5.59 7.78 23.85
N GLN A 288 -6.33 7.43 24.90
CA GLN A 288 -7.43 6.48 24.80
C GLN A 288 -8.56 7.06 23.95
N ALA A 289 -8.96 6.31 22.92
CA ALA A 289 -10.07 6.69 22.04
C ALA A 289 -11.35 6.94 22.85
N GLY A 290 -12.02 8.06 22.60
CA GLY A 290 -13.25 8.44 23.31
C GLY A 290 -13.05 9.02 24.71
N SER A 291 -11.82 9.12 25.22
CA SER A 291 -11.55 9.75 26.53
C SER A 291 -11.44 11.28 26.48
N THR A 292 -11.25 11.85 25.28
CA THR A 292 -10.96 13.27 25.10
C THR A 292 -12.21 14.12 25.23
N LYS A 293 -12.11 15.23 25.99
CA LYS A 293 -13.12 16.29 26.09
C LYS A 293 -12.47 17.61 25.71
N VAL A 294 -13.16 18.40 24.91
CA VAL A 294 -12.63 19.65 24.36
C VAL A 294 -13.63 20.76 24.62
N ASP A 295 -13.18 21.82 25.29
CA ASP A 295 -13.95 23.03 25.52
C ASP A 295 -13.15 24.22 24.97
N CYS A 296 -13.63 24.81 23.86
CA CYS A 296 -12.98 25.94 23.19
C CYS A 296 -13.75 27.25 23.39
N ALA A 297 -13.01 28.29 23.76
CA ALA A 297 -13.43 29.69 23.73
C ALA A 297 -12.37 30.50 22.96
N GLU A 298 -11.70 31.45 23.63
CA GLU A 298 -10.48 32.09 23.06
C GLU A 298 -9.27 31.14 23.07
N THR A 299 -9.32 30.14 23.94
CA THR A 299 -8.35 29.05 24.07
C THR A 299 -9.12 27.74 24.18
N CYS A 300 -8.46 26.63 23.86
CA CYS A 300 -9.04 25.30 23.91
C CYS A 300 -8.47 24.50 25.06
N LYS A 301 -9.33 24.11 26.00
CA LYS A 301 -8.97 23.13 27.02
C LYS A 301 -9.27 21.73 26.49
N VAL A 302 -8.26 20.87 26.47
CA VAL A 302 -8.36 19.46 26.08
C VAL A 302 -8.00 18.59 27.27
N ASP A 303 -9.00 17.87 27.79
CA ASP A 303 -8.85 16.87 28.83
C ASP A 303 -8.88 15.47 28.20
N GLY A 304 -8.20 14.49 28.79
CA GLY A 304 -8.26 13.11 28.33
C GLY A 304 -7.46 12.12 29.16
N ILE A 305 -7.48 10.85 28.76
CA ILE A 305 -6.66 9.79 29.37
C ILE A 305 -5.59 9.36 28.36
N VAL A 306 -4.34 9.31 28.82
CA VAL A 306 -3.20 8.83 28.05
C VAL A 306 -2.57 7.61 28.72
N ASP A 307 -2.39 6.55 27.94
CA ASP A 307 -1.57 5.41 28.33
C ASP A 307 -0.12 5.64 27.93
N TRP A 308 0.81 5.35 28.84
CA TRP A 308 2.23 5.47 28.56
C TRP A 308 2.97 4.16 28.75
N TYR A 309 4.05 4.03 28.00
CA TYR A 309 5.13 3.10 28.22
C TYR A 309 6.45 3.86 28.14
N THR A 310 7.33 3.64 29.10
CA THR A 310 8.66 4.25 29.14
C THR A 310 9.72 3.23 29.53
N LYS A 311 10.87 3.31 28.88
CA LYS A 311 12.01 2.44 29.13
C LYS A 311 13.30 3.26 29.15
N ARG A 312 14.22 2.85 30.02
CA ARG A 312 15.57 3.42 30.11
C ARG A 312 16.62 2.34 30.00
N ASP A 313 17.74 2.69 29.35
CA ASP A 313 18.82 1.74 29.08
C ASP A 313 19.53 1.32 30.37
N VAL A 314 19.75 2.28 31.28
CA VAL A 314 20.43 2.04 32.55
C VAL A 314 19.55 1.22 33.51
N GLY A 315 19.93 -0.04 33.69
CA GLY A 315 19.25 -1.01 34.55
C GLY A 315 17.95 -1.56 33.95
N ASN A 316 17.73 -1.37 32.63
CA ASN A 316 16.58 -1.88 31.87
C ASN A 316 15.22 -1.66 32.57
N ARG A 317 15.07 -0.52 33.26
CA ARG A 317 13.85 -0.23 34.00
C ARG A 317 12.75 0.20 33.04
N ILE A 318 11.54 -0.26 33.33
CA ILE A 318 10.32 0.03 32.57
C ILE A 318 9.31 0.67 33.54
N SER A 319 8.55 1.64 33.04
CA SER A 319 7.37 2.18 33.73
C SER A 319 6.25 2.36 32.72
N SER A 320 5.05 1.89 33.08
CA SER A 320 3.84 1.90 32.25
C SER A 320 2.62 2.21 33.10
N GLY A 321 1.58 2.76 32.50
CA GLY A 321 0.33 3.08 33.20
C GLY A 321 -0.59 4.00 32.41
N SER A 322 -1.56 4.59 33.11
CA SER A 322 -2.56 5.53 32.57
C SER A 322 -2.59 6.81 33.40
N ALA A 323 -2.73 7.97 32.74
CA ALA A 323 -2.77 9.29 33.37
C ALA A 323 -3.89 10.11 32.76
N GLU A 324 -4.56 10.89 33.58
CA GLU A 324 -5.34 12.03 33.13
C GLU A 324 -4.40 13.14 32.70
N PHE A 325 -4.69 13.80 31.59
CA PHE A 325 -4.00 15.01 31.16
C PHE A 325 -5.00 16.13 30.88
N SER A 326 -4.52 17.36 31.04
CA SER A 326 -5.24 18.59 30.69
C SER A 326 -4.25 19.54 30.03
N LEU A 327 -4.56 19.97 28.79
CA LEU A 327 -3.79 20.96 28.04
C LEU A 327 -4.69 22.13 27.66
N VAL A 328 -4.23 23.36 27.90
CA VAL A 328 -4.88 24.56 27.37
C VAL A 328 -4.03 25.10 26.22
N TRP A 329 -4.62 25.14 25.03
CA TRP A 329 -3.98 25.55 23.78
C TRP A 329 -4.53 26.89 23.30
N ASP A 330 -3.64 27.85 23.05
CA ASP A 330 -3.96 29.13 22.43
C ASP A 330 -4.00 28.97 20.91
N GLN A 331 -5.17 29.15 20.32
CA GLN A 331 -5.39 28.98 18.89
C GLN A 331 -4.67 30.03 18.03
N ARG A 332 -4.51 31.26 18.53
CA ARG A 332 -3.90 32.36 17.77
C ARG A 332 -2.38 32.20 17.72
N ALA A 333 -1.79 31.89 18.86
CA ALA A 333 -0.35 31.69 18.98
C ALA A 333 0.09 30.29 18.57
N GLY A 334 -0.81 29.30 18.59
CA GLY A 334 -0.51 27.90 18.29
C GLY A 334 0.30 27.21 19.39
N VAL A 335 0.19 27.67 20.65
CA VAL A 335 1.04 27.22 21.77
C VAL A 335 0.22 26.79 23.00
N ILE A 336 0.83 25.92 23.81
CA ILE A 336 0.33 25.47 25.11
C ILE A 336 0.61 26.56 26.13
N ILE A 337 -0.44 26.97 26.83
CA ILE A 337 -0.40 27.96 27.90
C ILE A 337 -0.72 27.37 29.28
N SER A 338 -1.25 26.14 29.33
CA SER A 338 -1.37 25.35 30.57
C SER A 338 -1.18 23.86 30.31
N GLU A 339 -0.48 23.19 31.22
CA GLU A 339 -0.37 21.73 31.24
C GLU A 339 -0.49 21.20 32.68
N THR A 340 -1.35 20.20 32.86
CA THR A 340 -1.45 19.42 34.09
C THR A 340 -1.64 17.94 33.74
N SER A 341 -1.15 17.04 34.59
CA SER A 341 -1.46 15.61 34.48
C SER A 341 -1.49 14.92 35.84
N LYS A 342 -2.18 13.79 35.91
CA LYS A 342 -2.29 12.98 37.12
C LYS A 342 -2.23 11.50 36.76
N VAL A 343 -1.23 10.80 37.30
CA VAL A 343 -1.14 9.34 37.21
C VAL A 343 -2.36 8.73 37.92
N ILE A 344 -3.18 7.98 37.17
CA ILE A 344 -4.35 7.28 37.69
C ILE A 344 -4.07 5.79 37.93
N GLN A 345 -3.17 5.18 37.14
CA GLN A 345 -2.79 3.79 37.30
C GLN A 345 -1.33 3.56 36.90
N THR A 346 -0.62 2.71 37.64
CA THR A 346 0.71 2.21 37.26
C THR A 346 0.68 0.70 37.17
N ASP A 347 1.24 0.15 36.09
CA ASP A 347 1.29 -1.29 35.88
C ASP A 347 2.40 -1.92 36.76
N LYS A 348 2.12 -3.09 37.36
CA LYS A 348 3.08 -3.85 38.19
C LYS A 348 3.75 -4.93 37.35
N GLY A 349 5.06 -5.17 37.57
CA GLY A 349 5.79 -6.26 36.90
C GLY A 349 5.91 -6.10 35.38
N VAL A 350 6.01 -4.86 34.90
CA VAL A 350 5.93 -4.53 33.46
C VAL A 350 7.12 -5.07 32.70
N SER A 351 6.85 -5.89 31.68
CA SER A 351 7.83 -6.34 30.69
C SER A 351 7.53 -5.82 29.28
N GLN A 352 6.30 -5.37 29.02
CA GLN A 352 5.81 -4.98 27.70
C GLN A 352 4.81 -3.82 27.75
N PRO A 353 4.56 -3.10 26.64
CA PRO A 353 3.61 -2.00 26.55
C PRO A 353 2.16 -2.52 26.45
N VAL A 354 1.69 -3.24 27.49
CA VAL A 354 0.42 -3.98 27.49
C VAL A 354 -0.76 -3.10 27.10
N ARG A 355 -0.82 -1.87 27.60
CA ARG A 355 -1.93 -0.93 27.33
C ARG A 355 -1.97 -0.47 25.88
N LEU A 356 -0.82 -0.12 25.31
CA LEU A 356 -0.74 0.27 23.90
C LEU A 356 -1.05 -0.92 22.99
N ILE A 357 -0.61 -2.13 23.34
CA ILE A 357 -0.98 -3.36 22.62
C ILE A 357 -2.50 -3.63 22.71
N SER A 358 -3.13 -3.37 23.86
CA SER A 358 -4.59 -3.50 24.02
C SER A 358 -5.32 -2.50 23.12
N GLN A 359 -4.95 -1.22 23.19
CA GLN A 359 -5.52 -0.19 22.32
C GLN A 359 -5.34 -0.58 20.84
N TRP A 360 -4.15 -1.03 20.44
CA TRP A 360 -3.90 -1.50 19.08
C TRP A 360 -4.83 -2.64 18.68
N THR A 361 -5.01 -3.63 19.57
CA THR A 361 -5.88 -4.79 19.31
C THR A 361 -7.34 -4.36 19.09
N GLU A 362 -7.83 -3.45 19.93
CA GLU A 362 -9.18 -2.88 19.81
C GLU A 362 -9.35 -2.11 18.49
N GLN A 363 -8.39 -1.23 18.17
CA GLN A 363 -8.43 -0.46 16.92
C GLN A 363 -8.28 -1.36 15.68
N ASN A 364 -7.48 -2.43 15.76
CA ASN A 364 -7.32 -3.40 14.68
C ASN A 364 -8.60 -4.23 14.46
N ALA A 365 -9.28 -4.62 15.52
CA ALA A 365 -10.57 -5.29 15.42
C ALA A 365 -11.63 -4.37 14.80
N ALA A 366 -11.71 -3.12 15.25
CA ALA A 366 -12.63 -2.12 14.68
C ALA A 366 -12.31 -1.80 13.21
N CYS A 367 -11.03 -1.69 12.86
CA CYS A 367 -10.59 -1.45 11.48
C CYS A 367 -10.90 -2.63 10.54
N ARG A 368 -10.62 -3.87 10.97
CA ARG A 368 -10.78 -5.07 10.11
C ARG A 368 -12.20 -5.63 10.10
N GLY A 369 -12.96 -5.39 11.17
CA GLY A 369 -14.34 -5.86 11.32
C GLY A 369 -15.40 -4.80 11.02
N GLY A 370 -15.01 -3.53 10.86
CA GLY A 370 -15.90 -2.42 10.54
C GLY A 370 -16.21 -2.32 9.04
N ARG A 371 -17.30 -1.63 8.71
CA ARG A 371 -17.64 -1.33 7.31
C ARG A 371 -16.75 -0.20 6.78
N GLY A 372 -16.24 -0.33 5.56
CA GLY A 372 -15.29 0.63 4.98
C GLY A 372 -15.87 2.00 4.60
N ASP A 373 -17.20 2.14 4.60
CA ASP A 373 -17.92 3.39 4.34
C ASP A 373 -18.16 4.25 5.59
N LEU A 374 -17.89 3.70 6.79
CA LEU A 374 -18.11 4.39 8.06
C LEU A 374 -16.88 5.21 8.49
N PRO A 375 -17.03 6.50 8.79
CA PRO A 375 -15.94 7.34 9.32
C PRO A 375 -15.26 6.74 10.55
N GLU A 376 -16.01 6.07 11.41
CA GLU A 376 -15.51 5.45 12.64
C GLU A 376 -14.55 4.30 12.35
N THR A 377 -14.79 3.52 11.28
CA THR A 377 -13.89 2.44 10.83
C THR A 377 -12.57 3.01 10.33
N ASN A 378 -12.61 4.06 9.51
CA ASN A 378 -11.41 4.73 9.00
C ASN A 378 -10.59 5.34 10.14
N ALA A 379 -11.25 6.03 11.06
CA ALA A 379 -10.60 6.59 12.24
C ALA A 379 -9.98 5.48 13.13
N ALA A 380 -10.58 4.29 13.20
CA ALA A 380 -9.98 3.15 13.89
C ALA A 380 -8.73 2.62 13.16
N CYS A 381 -8.75 2.54 11.84
CA CYS A 381 -7.58 2.17 11.04
C CYS A 381 -6.43 3.16 11.23
N GLU A 382 -6.69 4.47 11.17
CA GLU A 382 -5.67 5.49 11.41
C GLU A 382 -5.07 5.39 12.82
N ARG A 383 -5.92 5.23 13.85
CA ARG A 383 -5.45 5.04 15.23
C ARG A 383 -4.61 3.77 15.38
N ARG A 384 -4.98 2.67 14.69
CA ARG A 384 -4.18 1.44 14.66
C ARG A 384 -2.76 1.73 14.15
N GLU A 385 -2.63 2.40 13.00
CA GLU A 385 -1.32 2.71 12.40
C GLU A 385 -0.46 3.60 13.29
N VAL A 386 -1.07 4.64 13.90
CA VAL A 386 -0.35 5.51 14.84
C VAL A 386 0.17 4.74 16.05
N ILE A 387 -0.61 3.80 16.58
CA ILE A 387 -0.16 2.95 17.70
C ILE A 387 0.93 1.97 17.25
N SER A 388 0.84 1.40 16.03
CA SER A 388 1.90 0.55 15.45
C SER A 388 3.24 1.30 15.44
N ASN A 389 3.27 2.51 14.87
CA ASN A 389 4.47 3.33 14.78
C ASN A 389 5.11 3.62 16.14
N LYS A 390 4.28 3.86 17.17
CA LYS A 390 4.74 4.10 18.54
C LYS A 390 5.33 2.86 19.20
N LEU A 391 4.73 1.69 18.96
CA LEU A 391 5.23 0.40 19.45
C LEU A 391 6.58 0.05 18.80
N GLU A 392 6.69 0.25 17.48
CA GLU A 392 7.93 0.06 16.72
C GLU A 392 9.05 0.99 17.16
N ALA A 393 8.76 2.28 17.32
CA ALA A 393 9.71 3.24 17.86
C ALA A 393 10.16 2.88 19.29
N ALA A 394 9.34 2.11 20.03
CA ALA A 394 9.67 1.58 21.35
C ALA A 394 10.37 0.20 21.32
N GLY A 395 10.67 -0.34 20.14
CA GLY A 395 11.35 -1.62 19.94
C GLY A 395 10.44 -2.84 19.99
N TRP A 396 9.16 -2.70 19.64
CA TRP A 396 8.18 -3.77 19.52
C TRP A 396 7.78 -3.98 18.06
N CYS A 397 7.72 -5.23 17.62
CA CYS A 397 7.43 -5.61 16.24
C CYS A 397 6.21 -6.54 16.20
N TYR A 398 5.46 -6.53 15.09
CA TYR A 398 4.28 -7.36 14.91
C TYR A 398 4.54 -8.49 13.91
N GLY A 399 4.55 -9.73 14.40
CA GLY A 399 4.77 -10.92 13.60
C GLY A 399 6.24 -11.20 13.24
N ARG A 400 6.50 -12.46 12.86
CA ARG A 400 7.82 -12.98 12.50
C ARG A 400 7.85 -13.58 11.10
N GLU A 401 9.03 -13.61 10.50
CA GLU A 401 9.25 -14.27 9.22
C GLU A 401 8.71 -15.72 9.24
N GLY A 402 7.78 -16.02 8.34
CA GLY A 402 7.15 -17.33 8.22
C GLY A 402 5.88 -17.53 9.07
N GLU A 403 5.47 -16.55 9.89
CA GLU A 403 4.16 -16.56 10.56
C GLU A 403 3.05 -16.10 9.61
N TYR A 404 1.94 -16.83 9.61
CA TYR A 404 0.72 -16.41 8.90
C TYR A 404 -0.04 -15.36 9.71
N GLY A 405 -0.85 -14.52 9.06
CA GLY A 405 -1.49 -13.36 9.71
C GLY A 405 -2.30 -13.62 10.99
N TYR A 406 -2.85 -14.83 11.18
CA TYR A 406 -3.56 -15.21 12.43
C TYR A 406 -2.62 -15.62 13.58
N GLN A 407 -1.34 -15.86 13.30
CA GLN A 407 -0.29 -16.21 14.25
C GLN A 407 0.48 -14.97 14.75
N MET A 408 0.41 -13.87 13.98
CA MET A 408 1.14 -12.65 14.26
C MET A 408 0.67 -11.99 15.56
N ARG A 409 1.64 -11.57 16.37
CA ARG A 409 1.43 -10.90 17.66
C ARG A 409 2.54 -9.88 17.88
N TRP A 410 2.29 -8.91 18.76
CA TRP A 410 3.32 -7.98 19.20
C TRP A 410 4.36 -8.69 20.07
N HIS A 411 5.64 -8.45 19.79
CA HIS A 411 6.76 -8.94 20.59
C HIS A 411 7.93 -7.94 20.57
N ALA A 412 8.89 -8.10 21.47
CA ALA A 412 10.13 -7.35 21.38
C ALA A 412 10.82 -7.65 20.04
N CYS A 413 11.27 -6.61 19.34
CA CYS A 413 11.95 -6.76 18.07
C CYS A 413 13.25 -7.55 18.24
N ASP A 414 13.45 -8.52 17.37
CA ASP A 414 14.62 -9.38 17.25
C ASP A 414 14.92 -9.63 15.76
N SER A 415 15.87 -10.53 15.47
CA SER A 415 16.33 -10.77 14.09
C SER A 415 15.32 -11.47 13.19
N THR A 416 14.26 -12.09 13.75
CA THR A 416 13.23 -12.78 12.95
C THR A 416 11.92 -12.00 12.88
N SER A 417 11.89 -10.82 13.49
CA SER A 417 10.74 -9.91 13.44
C SER A 417 10.60 -9.29 12.06
N TYR A 418 9.37 -9.11 11.58
CA TYR A 418 9.14 -8.17 10.49
C TYR A 418 9.48 -6.77 11.00
N LYS A 419 10.51 -6.16 10.43
CA LYS A 419 10.80 -4.74 10.64
C LYS A 419 10.19 -3.99 9.46
N GLN A 420 9.11 -3.25 9.69
CA GLN A 420 8.85 -2.13 8.81
C GLN A 420 10.02 -1.15 9.01
N GLU A 421 10.72 -0.80 7.93
CA GLU A 421 11.69 0.30 7.95
C GLU A 421 10.91 1.59 8.21
N SER A 422 10.59 1.86 9.48
CA SER A 422 9.97 3.13 9.87
C SER A 422 10.97 4.25 9.65
N ALA A 423 10.53 5.25 8.88
CA ALA A 423 11.24 6.45 8.53
C ALA A 423 11.97 7.08 9.72
N ARG A 424 13.30 6.90 9.80
CA ARG A 424 14.18 7.76 10.60
C ARG A 424 15.48 8.12 9.88
N SER A 425 15.56 9.42 9.68
CA SER A 425 16.70 10.30 9.46
C SER A 425 17.53 10.13 8.18
N ILE A 426 17.18 10.99 7.22
CA ILE A 426 18.13 11.91 6.57
C ILE A 426 19.18 12.36 7.60
N ALA A 427 20.43 11.98 7.41
CA ALA A 427 21.57 12.67 8.00
C ALA A 427 22.82 12.53 7.12
N SER A 428 23.20 13.69 6.57
CA SER A 428 24.57 14.11 6.30
C SER A 428 25.32 13.45 5.14
N SER A 429 25.34 14.19 4.04
CA SER A 429 26.38 14.20 3.01
C SER A 429 27.78 14.49 3.60
N ALA A 430 28.38 13.50 4.25
CA ALA A 430 29.83 13.35 4.19
C ALA A 430 30.13 12.69 2.85
N GLY A 431 30.92 13.35 1.99
CA GLY A 431 31.11 12.99 0.57
C GLY A 431 31.25 11.48 0.36
N PHE A 432 30.25 10.89 -0.31
CA PHE A 432 30.27 9.48 -0.68
C PHE A 432 31.51 9.22 -1.54
N LYS A 433 32.40 8.35 -1.06
CA LYS A 433 33.56 7.87 -1.84
C LYS A 433 33.26 6.46 -2.31
N LYS A 434 33.10 6.28 -3.62
CA LYS A 434 32.88 4.99 -4.28
C LYS A 434 33.96 3.98 -3.86
N PRO A 435 33.61 2.85 -3.21
CA PRO A 435 34.54 1.76 -2.94
C PRO A 435 35.03 1.14 -4.26
N ASP A 436 36.34 0.91 -4.38
CA ASP A 436 36.93 0.25 -5.54
C ASP A 436 37.00 -1.27 -5.32
N LEU A 437 36.47 -2.04 -6.28
CA LEU A 437 36.50 -3.51 -6.29
C LEU A 437 37.92 -4.07 -6.12
N SER A 438 38.96 -3.36 -6.60
CA SER A 438 40.37 -3.78 -6.49
C SER A 438 40.88 -3.82 -5.05
N SER A 439 40.29 -3.01 -4.15
CA SER A 439 40.64 -2.95 -2.72
C SER A 439 40.08 -4.13 -1.92
N TYR A 440 39.28 -4.99 -2.55
CA TYR A 440 38.61 -6.13 -1.93
C TYR A 440 38.93 -7.42 -2.70
N PRO A 441 40.18 -7.89 -2.73
CA PRO A 441 40.54 -9.08 -3.50
C PRO A 441 39.87 -10.34 -2.94
N ALA A 442 39.55 -11.28 -3.83
CA ALA A 442 39.07 -12.60 -3.46
C ALA A 442 40.12 -13.35 -2.63
N GLN A 443 39.68 -14.02 -1.55
CA GLN A 443 40.57 -14.67 -0.57
C GLN A 443 40.93 -16.12 -0.93
N GLY A 444 40.53 -16.60 -2.10
CA GLY A 444 40.82 -17.96 -2.55
C GLY A 444 40.19 -18.26 -3.90
N ARG A 445 40.57 -19.37 -4.51
CA ARG A 445 40.00 -19.87 -5.76
C ARG A 445 39.43 -21.26 -5.53
N LEU A 446 38.49 -21.67 -6.39
CA LEU A 446 38.00 -23.04 -6.39
C LEU A 446 39.17 -24.00 -6.70
N SER A 447 39.33 -25.01 -5.87
CA SER A 447 40.24 -26.13 -6.10
C SER A 447 39.43 -27.39 -6.41
N GLY A 448 39.71 -28.03 -7.54
CA GLY A 448 38.98 -29.19 -8.03
C GLY A 448 37.64 -28.83 -8.67
N ASN A 449 36.69 -29.78 -8.62
CA ASN A 449 35.37 -29.63 -9.23
C ASN A 449 34.37 -28.96 -8.27
N THR A 450 33.37 -28.28 -8.82
CA THR A 450 32.27 -27.70 -8.04
C THR A 450 31.53 -28.80 -7.25
N VAL A 451 31.36 -28.57 -5.94
CA VAL A 451 30.48 -29.37 -5.08
C VAL A 451 29.06 -28.83 -5.20
N MET A 452 28.07 -29.71 -5.42
CA MET A 452 26.67 -29.33 -5.58
C MET A 452 25.91 -29.30 -4.24
N PRO A 453 24.86 -28.48 -4.10
CA PRO A 453 24.05 -28.44 -2.88
C PRO A 453 23.23 -29.71 -2.64
N ASP A 454 23.01 -30.00 -1.36
CA ASP A 454 22.15 -31.08 -0.87
C ASP A 454 20.76 -30.54 -0.50
N PHE A 455 19.89 -30.40 -1.50
CA PHE A 455 18.52 -29.91 -1.31
C PHE A 455 17.58 -30.91 -0.61
N LYS A 456 18.01 -32.16 -0.37
CA LYS A 456 17.21 -33.16 0.34
C LYS A 456 17.51 -33.17 1.84
N GLY A 457 18.72 -32.79 2.23
CA GLY A 457 19.14 -32.66 3.62
C GLY A 457 19.49 -31.23 3.99
N ARG A 458 20.80 -30.93 4.01
CA ARG A 458 21.37 -29.71 4.61
C ARG A 458 20.79 -28.42 4.04
N ASP A 459 20.57 -28.36 2.74
CA ASP A 459 20.23 -27.14 2.00
C ASP A 459 18.74 -27.12 1.58
N ARG A 460 17.88 -27.83 2.31
CA ARG A 460 16.44 -28.01 1.99
C ARG A 460 15.68 -26.70 1.86
N GLU A 461 16.07 -25.66 2.60
CA GLU A 461 15.45 -24.32 2.52
C GLU A 461 15.53 -23.70 1.11
N PHE A 462 16.54 -24.07 0.32
CA PHE A 462 16.74 -23.59 -1.05
C PHE A 462 16.14 -24.51 -2.13
N ASN A 463 15.44 -25.59 -1.74
CA ASN A 463 14.96 -26.63 -2.65
C ASN A 463 13.95 -26.14 -3.70
N SER A 464 13.18 -25.09 -3.38
CA SER A 464 12.27 -24.41 -4.30
C SER A 464 12.99 -23.84 -5.53
N PHE A 465 14.29 -23.53 -5.40
CA PHE A 465 15.12 -22.95 -6.46
C PHE A 465 16.24 -23.88 -6.95
N ARG A 466 16.17 -25.17 -6.59
CA ARG A 466 17.22 -26.18 -6.85
C ARG A 466 17.77 -26.20 -8.28
N THR A 467 16.90 -26.00 -9.28
CA THR A 467 17.28 -26.05 -10.70
C THR A 467 18.18 -24.87 -11.04
N ARG A 468 17.72 -23.65 -10.73
CA ARG A 468 18.48 -22.41 -10.99
C ARG A 468 19.82 -22.37 -10.25
N ILE A 469 19.84 -22.84 -9.00
CA ILE A 469 21.07 -22.92 -8.21
C ILE A 469 22.06 -23.92 -8.83
N ARG A 470 21.59 -25.11 -9.23
CA ARG A 470 22.44 -26.11 -9.88
C ARG A 470 22.99 -25.60 -11.20
N ASP A 471 22.15 -24.98 -12.02
CA ASP A 471 22.54 -24.48 -13.33
C ASP A 471 23.57 -23.35 -13.21
N GLY A 472 23.37 -22.42 -12.27
CA GLY A 472 24.36 -21.37 -11.96
C GLY A 472 25.68 -21.95 -11.47
N MET A 473 25.67 -22.87 -10.50
CA MET A 473 26.89 -23.47 -9.96
C MET A 473 27.64 -24.35 -10.98
N ARG A 474 26.94 -24.97 -11.94
CA ARG A 474 27.56 -25.75 -13.04
C ARG A 474 28.41 -24.90 -13.97
N GLN A 475 28.08 -23.62 -14.13
CA GLN A 475 28.86 -22.67 -14.94
C GLN A 475 30.18 -22.27 -14.26
N GLY A 476 30.31 -22.53 -12.96
CA GLY A 476 31.51 -22.24 -12.16
C GLY A 476 31.45 -20.90 -11.42
N PRO A 477 32.49 -20.58 -10.62
CA PRO A 477 32.53 -19.36 -9.83
C PRO A 477 32.60 -18.09 -10.68
N ASN A 478 31.70 -17.14 -10.43
CA ASN A 478 31.69 -15.81 -11.04
C ASN A 478 31.96 -14.68 -10.02
N PHE A 479 32.12 -15.01 -8.73
CA PHE A 479 32.24 -14.07 -7.62
C PHE A 479 33.23 -14.58 -6.54
N ALA A 480 33.95 -13.68 -5.87
CA ALA A 480 34.81 -13.97 -4.71
C ALA A 480 35.71 -15.22 -4.85
N GLY A 481 36.18 -15.46 -6.06
CA GLY A 481 37.13 -16.46 -6.55
C GLY A 481 36.59 -17.89 -6.62
N ARG A 482 35.73 -18.27 -5.68
CA ARG A 482 35.16 -19.62 -5.53
C ARG A 482 33.65 -19.65 -5.27
N TYR A 483 32.98 -18.52 -5.42
CA TYR A 483 31.53 -18.41 -5.24
C TYR A 483 30.83 -18.12 -6.56
N THR A 484 29.55 -18.52 -6.64
CA THR A 484 28.66 -18.14 -7.72
C THR A 484 27.54 -17.28 -7.14
N LEU A 485 27.39 -16.04 -7.62
CA LEU A 485 26.19 -15.23 -7.44
C LEU A 485 25.17 -15.58 -8.52
N ILE A 486 23.96 -15.91 -8.10
CA ILE A 486 22.87 -16.41 -8.92
C ILE A 486 21.65 -15.52 -8.66
N GLN A 487 21.39 -14.60 -9.59
CA GLN A 487 20.22 -13.74 -9.52
C GLN A 487 19.01 -14.45 -10.13
N ILE A 488 17.93 -14.54 -9.35
CA ILE A 488 16.73 -15.28 -9.68
C ILE A 488 15.54 -14.32 -9.71
N GLY A 489 14.88 -14.24 -10.86
CA GLY A 489 13.65 -13.47 -11.00
C GLY A 489 12.49 -14.10 -10.21
N CYS A 490 11.76 -13.25 -9.48
CA CYS A 490 10.49 -13.55 -8.81
C CYS A 490 9.29 -12.89 -9.49
N GLY A 491 9.49 -11.91 -10.39
CA GLY A 491 8.40 -11.17 -11.02
C GLY A 491 8.85 -9.96 -11.83
N THR A 492 7.94 -9.00 -12.02
CA THR A 492 8.11 -7.80 -12.86
C THR A 492 9.04 -6.77 -12.20
N GLY A 493 10.35 -6.95 -12.35
CA GLY A 493 11.38 -6.15 -11.66
C GLY A 493 11.86 -6.76 -10.34
N CYS A 494 11.11 -7.71 -9.78
CA CYS A 494 11.51 -8.49 -8.60
C CYS A 494 12.58 -9.52 -8.97
N SER A 495 13.72 -9.44 -8.29
CA SER A 495 14.69 -10.53 -8.26
C SER A 495 15.34 -10.63 -6.89
N PHE A 496 15.80 -11.83 -6.53
CA PHE A 496 16.60 -12.07 -5.33
C PHE A 496 17.84 -12.86 -5.72
N VAL A 497 18.86 -12.83 -4.87
CA VAL A 497 20.18 -13.34 -5.24
C VAL A 497 20.64 -14.38 -4.23
N ILE A 498 21.15 -15.49 -4.75
CA ILE A 498 21.76 -16.56 -3.98
C ILE A 498 23.26 -16.51 -4.22
N VAL A 499 24.04 -16.54 -3.15
CA VAL A 499 25.48 -16.78 -3.20
C VAL A 499 25.74 -18.24 -2.85
N ALA A 500 26.42 -18.97 -3.73
CA ALA A 500 26.72 -20.38 -3.49
C ALA A 500 28.23 -20.61 -3.49
N ASN A 501 28.71 -21.33 -2.48
CA ASN A 501 30.12 -21.67 -2.36
C ASN A 501 30.43 -22.92 -3.19
N ASN A 502 31.13 -22.77 -4.32
CA ASN A 502 31.44 -23.90 -5.22
C ASN A 502 32.40 -24.90 -4.59
N GLN A 503 33.14 -24.53 -3.53
CA GLN A 503 34.05 -25.45 -2.84
C GLN A 503 33.30 -26.40 -1.89
N THR A 504 32.17 -25.97 -1.31
CA THR A 504 31.44 -26.72 -0.27
C THR A 504 30.01 -27.12 -0.67
N GLY A 505 29.50 -26.56 -1.75
CA GLY A 505 28.12 -26.72 -2.20
C GLY A 505 27.10 -25.95 -1.37
N ARG A 506 27.51 -25.06 -0.46
CA ARG A 506 26.59 -24.35 0.44
C ARG A 506 26.00 -23.10 -0.23
N PRO A 507 24.67 -23.03 -0.45
CA PRO A 507 23.99 -21.79 -0.81
C PRO A 507 23.79 -20.89 0.42
N GLY A 508 23.61 -19.60 0.16
CA GLY A 508 23.26 -18.57 1.13
C GLY A 508 22.56 -17.40 0.43
N SER A 509 21.82 -16.59 1.19
CA SER A 509 21.08 -15.46 0.64
C SER A 509 21.94 -14.20 0.54
N PHE A 510 21.70 -13.40 -0.50
CA PHE A 510 22.18 -12.02 -0.57
C PHE A 510 21.23 -11.09 0.21
N PRO A 511 21.71 -10.01 0.87
CA PRO A 511 20.88 -9.17 1.74
C PRO A 511 19.87 -8.26 1.02
N ARG A 512 19.90 -8.19 -0.30
CA ARG A 512 18.97 -7.38 -1.11
C ARG A 512 18.27 -8.25 -2.13
N GLY A 513 17.02 -7.93 -2.40
CA GLY A 513 16.17 -8.63 -3.35
C GLY A 513 14.73 -8.72 -2.88
N GLY A 514 13.93 -9.43 -3.64
CA GLY A 514 12.48 -9.51 -3.40
C GLY A 514 11.79 -8.19 -3.71
N GLU A 515 10.58 -8.05 -3.19
CA GLU A 515 9.69 -6.91 -3.48
C GLU A 515 10.12 -5.61 -2.78
N GLU A 516 10.93 -5.70 -1.73
CA GLU A 516 11.52 -4.54 -1.04
C GLU A 516 12.64 -3.86 -1.86
N HIS A 517 13.22 -4.59 -2.82
CA HIS A 517 14.38 -4.15 -3.60
C HIS A 517 14.12 -4.38 -5.09
N MET A 518 13.03 -3.83 -5.63
CA MET A 518 12.67 -4.01 -7.04
C MET A 518 13.68 -3.35 -7.97
N TYR A 519 13.78 -3.90 -9.18
CA TYR A 519 14.77 -3.54 -10.19
C TYR A 519 16.20 -3.73 -9.70
N LEU A 520 16.41 -4.74 -8.82
CA LEU A 520 17.74 -5.09 -8.32
C LEU A 520 18.71 -5.36 -9.47
N SER A 521 19.80 -4.61 -9.51
CA SER A 521 20.93 -4.80 -10.41
C SER A 521 22.19 -4.95 -9.57
N LEU A 522 23.13 -5.78 -10.04
CA LEU A 522 24.38 -6.05 -9.34
C LEU A 522 25.58 -5.76 -10.23
N ASP A 523 26.63 -5.20 -9.62
CA ASP A 523 27.97 -5.09 -10.21
C ASP A 523 28.97 -5.84 -9.31
N PHE A 524 29.62 -6.86 -9.87
CA PHE A 524 30.54 -7.73 -9.16
C PHE A 524 31.53 -8.38 -10.12
N ARG A 525 32.63 -8.90 -9.57
CA ARG A 525 33.67 -9.59 -10.35
C ARG A 525 34.18 -10.82 -9.62
N ARG A 526 34.71 -11.77 -10.39
CA ARG A 526 35.20 -13.05 -9.87
C ARG A 526 36.34 -12.89 -8.90
N ASP A 527 37.25 -11.96 -9.09
CA ASP A 527 38.44 -11.76 -8.27
C ASP A 527 38.27 -10.69 -7.19
N SER A 528 37.04 -10.21 -6.96
CA SER A 528 36.69 -9.33 -5.84
C SER A 528 35.65 -9.97 -4.95
N ARG A 529 35.68 -9.61 -3.68
CA ARG A 529 34.65 -9.95 -2.68
C ARG A 529 33.65 -8.81 -2.43
N LEU A 530 33.80 -7.70 -3.15
CA LEU A 530 32.88 -6.57 -3.10
C LEU A 530 31.76 -6.74 -4.13
N VAL A 531 30.53 -6.43 -3.74
CA VAL A 531 29.34 -6.35 -4.61
C VAL A 531 28.73 -4.97 -4.47
N ALA A 532 28.45 -4.31 -5.59
CA ALA A 532 27.55 -3.17 -5.62
C ALA A 532 26.15 -3.66 -6.01
N ALA A 533 25.12 -3.22 -5.29
CA ALA A 533 23.72 -3.49 -5.57
C ALA A 533 22.96 -2.19 -5.76
N GLN A 534 22.12 -2.13 -6.78
CA GLN A 534 21.25 -1.00 -7.09
C GLN A 534 19.80 -1.44 -7.13
N TRP A 535 18.88 -0.68 -6.54
CA TRP A 535 17.45 -0.96 -6.59
C TRP A 535 16.64 0.32 -6.37
N LEU A 536 15.35 0.25 -6.71
CA LEU A 536 14.40 1.32 -6.45
C LEU A 536 13.87 1.22 -5.02
N ASN A 537 14.04 2.28 -4.23
CA ASN A 537 13.34 2.45 -2.96
C ASN A 537 12.01 3.15 -3.26
N TYR A 538 10.89 2.43 -3.13
CA TYR A 538 9.55 2.98 -3.43
C TYR A 538 9.07 4.00 -2.41
N ASP A 539 9.43 3.84 -1.14
CA ASP A 539 8.99 4.74 -0.07
C ASP A 539 9.51 6.17 -0.28
N THR A 540 10.72 6.27 -0.85
CA THR A 540 11.39 7.56 -1.11
C THR A 540 11.37 7.95 -2.59
N ASN A 541 10.94 7.05 -3.48
CA ASN A 541 11.06 7.17 -4.93
C ASN A 541 12.50 7.53 -5.39
N THR A 542 13.50 6.89 -4.77
CA THR A 542 14.91 7.10 -5.09
C THR A 542 15.57 5.82 -5.55
N CYS A 543 16.51 5.96 -6.49
CA CYS A 543 17.41 4.88 -6.83
C CYS A 543 18.59 4.87 -5.87
N VAL A 544 18.82 3.71 -5.27
CA VAL A 544 19.84 3.51 -4.24
C VAL A 544 20.94 2.62 -4.77
N VAL A 545 22.19 2.93 -4.46
CA VAL A 545 23.33 2.03 -4.63
C VAL A 545 23.98 1.74 -3.29
N GLU A 546 24.14 0.45 -2.95
CA GLU A 546 24.79 -0.01 -1.73
C GLU A 546 25.88 -1.04 -2.03
N PHE A 547 26.97 -0.95 -1.26
CA PHE A 547 28.15 -1.78 -1.39
C PHE A 547 28.25 -2.77 -0.24
N PHE A 548 28.50 -4.03 -0.57
CA PHE A 548 28.66 -5.11 0.39
C PHE A 548 30.03 -5.77 0.24
N ASP A 549 30.74 -5.91 1.36
CA ASP A 549 31.93 -6.74 1.47
C ASP A 549 31.51 -8.14 1.94
N PHE A 550 31.83 -9.15 1.12
CA PHE A 550 31.56 -10.55 1.43
C PHE A 550 32.80 -11.23 2.02
N ASN A 551 32.72 -11.66 3.27
CA ASN A 551 33.84 -12.31 3.94
C ASN A 551 33.36 -13.49 4.78
N ARG A 552 33.94 -14.68 4.56
CA ARG A 552 33.60 -15.91 5.30
C ARG A 552 32.08 -16.17 5.38
N ASP A 553 31.41 -16.09 4.23
CA ASP A 553 29.96 -16.31 4.10
C ASP A 553 29.07 -15.27 4.82
N ILE A 554 29.64 -14.12 5.22
CA ILE A 554 28.94 -13.00 5.86
C ILE A 554 28.98 -11.78 4.94
N TRP A 555 27.82 -11.13 4.79
CA TRP A 555 27.69 -9.85 4.09
C TRP A 555 27.82 -8.68 5.07
N LYS A 556 28.71 -7.75 4.78
CA LYS A 556 28.86 -6.51 5.54
C LYS A 556 28.55 -5.30 4.64
N PRO A 557 27.53 -4.47 4.93
CA PRO A 557 27.34 -3.22 4.22
C PRO A 557 28.51 -2.26 4.52
N ILE A 558 29.02 -1.61 3.48
CA ILE A 558 30.22 -0.74 3.54
C ILE A 558 29.87 0.71 3.25
N ALA A 559 29.05 0.96 2.24
CA ALA A 559 28.66 2.30 1.82
C ALA A 559 27.30 2.24 1.11
N LYS A 560 26.50 3.29 1.25
CA LYS A 560 25.19 3.45 0.61
C LYS A 560 25.06 4.89 0.13
N THR A 561 24.47 5.10 -1.04
CA THR A 561 24.17 6.43 -1.58
C THR A 561 22.91 6.39 -2.42
N GLU A 562 22.17 7.49 -2.42
CA GLU A 562 21.13 7.75 -3.41
C GLU A 562 21.81 8.31 -4.68
N VAL A 563 21.38 7.84 -5.85
CA VAL A 563 21.97 8.22 -7.15
C VAL A 563 21.00 8.95 -8.07
N GLY A 564 19.75 9.11 -7.65
CA GLY A 564 18.72 9.83 -8.39
C GLY A 564 17.32 9.35 -8.01
N LYS A 565 16.33 9.73 -8.83
CA LYS A 565 14.96 9.23 -8.72
C LYS A 565 14.85 7.86 -9.40
N ASP A 566 13.64 7.37 -9.60
CA ASP A 566 13.32 6.13 -10.29
C ASP A 566 13.99 5.99 -11.67
N ASP A 567 14.09 7.07 -12.43
CA ASP A 567 14.74 7.09 -13.75
C ASP A 567 16.23 6.64 -13.69
N ALA A 568 16.92 6.97 -12.60
CA ALA A 568 18.31 6.58 -12.39
C ALA A 568 18.48 5.07 -12.25
N CYS A 569 17.45 4.34 -11.82
CA CYS A 569 17.51 2.88 -11.69
C CYS A 569 17.50 2.13 -13.03
N TYR A 570 17.21 2.82 -14.12
CA TYR A 570 17.36 2.26 -15.47
C TYR A 570 18.78 2.45 -16.05
N ARG A 571 19.63 3.24 -15.39
CA ARG A 571 21.05 3.39 -15.75
C ARG A 571 21.88 2.33 -15.05
N THR A 572 23.04 2.01 -15.62
CA THR A 572 23.97 1.07 -14.99
C THR A 572 24.57 1.66 -13.71
N ILE A 573 24.95 0.80 -12.76
CA ILE A 573 25.66 1.21 -11.55
C ILE A 573 26.92 2.02 -11.87
N ALA A 574 27.62 1.68 -12.96
CA ALA A 574 28.80 2.39 -13.39
C ALA A 574 28.50 3.83 -13.84
N GLU A 575 27.37 4.07 -14.53
CA GLU A 575 26.95 5.41 -14.97
C GLU A 575 26.48 6.29 -13.83
N ASN A 576 25.78 5.71 -12.84
CA ASN A 576 25.28 6.43 -11.67
C ASN A 576 26.36 6.85 -10.67
N LEU A 577 27.56 6.26 -10.76
CA LEU A 577 28.67 6.49 -9.82
C LEU A 577 29.89 7.11 -10.49
N ARG A 578 29.70 7.83 -11.61
CA ARG A 578 30.75 8.54 -12.35
C ARG A 578 31.01 9.94 -11.83
#